data_AF-A0A7C9CUD3-F1
#
_entry.id   AF-A0A7C9CUD3-F1
#
_cell.length_a   1.000
_cell.length_b   1.000
_cell.length_c   1.000
_cell.angle_alpha   90.00
_cell.angle_beta   90.00
_cell.angle_gamma   90.00
#
_symmetry.space_group_name_H-M   'P 1'
#
loop_
_entity.id
_entity.type
_entity.pdbx_description
1 polymer ?
#
loop_
_entity_poly.entity_id
_entity_poly.type
_entity_poly.pdbx_seq_one_letter_code
_entity_poly.pdbx_strand_id
1 'polypeptide(L)'
;KRIADILQDLRRDPKHAFSFFIQLKERGFRHNVETYVSIVRILCNRGCARMLETLLLEVIESKEDHLGFDIFELLETVSQILEVEGTSLLGKFFDALVKAYANLGMFDEAID
;
A
#
# COMPACT_ATOMS: atom_id res chain seq x y z
N LYS A 1 -10.79 -15.28 10.41
CA LYS A 1 -11.09 -14.04 9.64
C LYS A 1 -9.81 -13.63 8.92
N ARG A 2 -9.85 -13.27 7.64
CA ARG A 2 -8.62 -12.85 6.93
C ARG A 2 -8.19 -11.48 7.47
N ILE A 3 -6.89 -11.18 7.45
CA ILE A 3 -6.39 -9.87 7.92
C ILE A 3 -6.98 -8.73 7.11
N ALA A 4 -7.12 -8.90 5.80
CA ALA A 4 -7.84 -7.99 4.90
C ALA A 4 -9.25 -7.63 5.41
N ASP A 5 -10.02 -8.62 5.88
CA ASP A 5 -11.37 -8.38 6.41
C ASP A 5 -11.34 -7.54 7.70
N ILE A 6 -10.32 -7.74 8.55
CA ILE A 6 -10.16 -6.97 9.80
C ILE A 6 -9.80 -5.52 9.45
N LEU A 7 -8.89 -5.31 8.49
CA LEU A 7 -8.55 -3.97 8.01
C LEU A 7 -9.79 -3.26 7.44
N GLN A 8 -10.64 -3.98 6.71
CA GLN A 8 -11.86 -3.42 6.17
C GLN A 8 -12.85 -2.98 7.26
N ASP A 9 -12.92 -3.68 8.40
CA ASP A 9 -13.69 -3.22 9.56
C ASP A 9 -13.11 -1.92 10.15
N LEU A 10 -11.78 -1.80 10.13
CA LEU A 10 -11.03 -0.64 10.63
C LEU A 10 -10.97 0.54 9.65
N ARG A 11 -11.55 0.45 8.44
CA ARG A 11 -11.46 1.46 7.37
C ARG A 11 -11.88 2.89 7.76
N ARG A 12 -12.62 3.05 8.86
CA ARG A 12 -13.01 4.38 9.38
C ARG A 12 -11.93 5.05 10.22
N ASP A 13 -10.95 4.30 10.70
CA ASP A 13 -9.78 4.79 11.43
C ASP A 13 -8.48 4.31 10.74
N PRO A 14 -7.95 5.06 9.77
CA PRO A 14 -6.76 4.67 9.02
C PRO A 14 -5.52 4.53 9.90
N LYS A 15 -5.42 5.28 11.02
CA LYS A 15 -4.29 5.20 11.95
C LYS A 15 -4.33 3.88 12.71
N HIS A 16 -5.51 3.49 13.18
CA HIS A 16 -5.69 2.21 13.85
C HIS A 16 -5.46 1.03 12.90
N ALA A 17 -6.00 1.10 11.68
CA ALA A 17 -5.77 0.07 10.66
C ALA A 17 -4.28 -0.12 10.34
N PHE A 18 -3.55 0.98 10.16
CA PHE A 18 -2.12 0.94 9.90
C PHE A 18 -1.30 0.47 11.11
N SER A 19 -1.64 0.92 12.32
CA SER A 19 -0.98 0.44 13.54
C SER A 19 -1.18 -1.06 13.72
N PHE A 20 -2.38 -1.58 13.49
CA PHE A 20 -2.66 -3.01 13.51
C PHE A 20 -1.84 -3.78 12.48
N PHE A 21 -1.77 -3.26 11.25
CA PHE A 21 -0.94 -3.83 10.17
C PHE A 21 0.54 -3.93 10.59
N ILE A 22 1.12 -2.85 11.11
CA ILE A 22 2.53 -2.82 11.55
C ILE A 22 2.76 -3.77 12.73
N GLN A 23 1.87 -3.76 13.74
CA GLN A 23 2.01 -4.64 14.92
C GLN A 23 2.00 -6.13 14.55
N LEU A 24 1.22 -6.53 13.54
CA LEU A 24 1.26 -7.90 13.05
C LEU A 24 2.62 -8.23 12.42
N LYS A 25 3.16 -7.31 11.60
CA LYS A 25 4.48 -7.45 10.99
C LYS A 25 5.59 -7.59 12.04
N GLU A 26 5.56 -6.74 13.07
CA GLU A 26 6.50 -6.77 14.20
C GLU A 26 6.43 -8.09 15.00
N ARG A 27 5.29 -8.77 14.99
CA ARG A 27 5.11 -10.10 15.60
C ARG A 27 5.50 -11.26 14.67
N GLY A 28 6.10 -10.96 13.51
CA GLY A 28 6.54 -11.95 12.54
C GLY A 28 5.46 -12.43 11.57
N PHE A 29 4.28 -11.78 11.55
CA PHE A 29 3.27 -12.10 10.55
C PHE A 29 3.69 -11.54 9.18
N ARG A 30 3.79 -12.42 8.18
CA ARG A 30 4.07 -12.04 6.80
C ARG A 30 2.76 -11.68 6.08
N HIS A 31 2.58 -10.39 5.81
CA HIS A 31 1.46 -9.90 5.00
C HIS A 31 1.62 -10.31 3.54
N ASN A 32 0.49 -10.58 2.88
CA ASN A 32 0.42 -10.84 1.44
C ASN A 32 -0.10 -9.61 0.69
N VAL A 33 -0.11 -9.69 -0.65
CA VAL A 33 -0.59 -8.61 -1.53
C VAL A 33 -2.01 -8.15 -1.17
N GLU A 34 -2.93 -9.07 -0.85
CA GLU A 34 -4.31 -8.73 -0.47
C GLU A 34 -4.38 -7.81 0.76
N THR A 35 -3.48 -8.03 1.72
CA THR A 35 -3.42 -7.24 2.94
C THR A 35 -2.83 -5.84 2.67
N TYR A 36 -1.82 -5.76 1.80
CA TYR A 36 -1.25 -4.48 1.33
C TYR A 36 -2.28 -3.66 0.53
N VAL A 37 -2.97 -4.29 -0.41
CA VAL A 37 -4.06 -3.68 -1.18
C VAL A 37 -5.14 -3.12 -0.25
N SER A 38 -5.52 -3.87 0.79
CA SER A 38 -6.53 -3.43 1.75
C SER A 38 -6.10 -2.16 2.49
N ILE A 39 -4.85 -2.09 2.96
CA ILE A 39 -4.37 -0.89 3.66
C ILE A 39 -4.15 0.28 2.69
N VAL A 40 -3.60 0.05 1.48
CA VAL A 40 -3.46 1.07 0.43
C VAL A 40 -4.80 1.73 0.13
N ARG A 41 -5.85 0.92 -0.07
CA ARG A 41 -7.22 1.40 -0.32
C ARG A 41 -7.72 2.29 0.81
N ILE A 42 -7.51 1.90 2.07
CA ILE A 42 -7.90 2.68 3.24
C ILE A 42 -7.17 4.03 3.26
N LEU A 43 -5.86 4.04 3.04
CA LEU A 43 -5.05 5.25 3.08
C LEU A 43 -5.39 6.22 1.93
N CYS A 44 -5.62 5.70 0.71
CA CYS A 44 -6.09 6.50 -0.43
C CYS A 44 -7.44 7.16 -0.14
N ASN A 45 -8.40 6.37 0.35
CA ASN A 45 -9.75 6.83 0.68
C ASN A 45 -9.75 7.90 1.79
N ARG A 46 -8.81 7.83 2.73
CA ARG A 46 -8.69 8.79 3.84
C ARG A 46 -7.70 9.93 3.60
N GLY A 47 -6.99 9.92 2.46
CA GLY A 47 -5.99 10.95 2.13
C GLY A 47 -4.74 10.90 3.02
N CYS A 48 -4.37 9.72 3.52
CA CYS A 48 -3.22 9.54 4.42
C CYS A 48 -1.90 9.37 3.64
N ALA A 49 -1.53 10.39 2.85
CA ALA A 49 -0.43 10.31 1.87
C ALA A 49 0.91 9.87 2.47
N ARG A 50 1.34 10.42 3.61
CA ARG A 50 2.63 10.05 4.23
C ARG A 50 2.70 8.58 4.65
N MET A 51 1.58 8.03 5.14
CA MET A 51 1.53 6.62 5.56
C MET A 51 1.54 5.70 4.34
N LEU A 52 0.88 6.13 3.25
CA LEU A 52 0.87 5.44 1.98
C LEU A 52 2.27 5.42 1.36
N GLU A 53 2.96 6.55 1.38
CA GLU A 53 4.35 6.69 0.92
C GLU A 53 5.29 5.78 1.71
N THR A 54 5.21 5.76 3.05
CA THR A 54 5.99 4.82 3.88
C THR A 54 5.74 3.35 3.51
N LEU A 55 4.49 2.99 3.26
CA LEU A 55 4.13 1.63 2.85
C LEU A 55 4.71 1.28 1.48
N LEU A 56 4.67 2.22 0.53
CA LEU A 56 5.20 2.00 -0.82
C LEU A 56 6.73 1.93 -0.83
N LEU A 57 7.41 2.74 -0.02
CA LEU A 57 8.86 2.63 0.18
C LEU A 57 9.24 1.22 0.65
N GLU A 58 8.51 0.67 1.63
CA GLU A 58 8.73 -0.71 2.08
C GLU A 58 8.58 -1.72 0.95
N VAL A 59 7.56 -1.58 0.09
CA VAL A 59 7.33 -2.51 -1.03
C VAL A 59 8.42 -2.39 -2.09
N ILE A 60 8.85 -1.16 -2.43
CA ILE A 60 9.90 -0.91 -3.42
C ILE A 60 11.26 -1.43 -2.93
N GLU A 61 11.59 -1.19 -1.66
CA GLU A 61 12.88 -1.62 -1.08
C GLU A 61 12.91 -3.13 -0.76
N SER A 62 11.75 -3.76 -0.61
CA SER A 62 11.66 -5.18 -0.31
C SER A 62 11.99 -6.03 -1.54
N LYS A 63 12.86 -7.02 -1.35
CA LYS A 63 13.02 -8.09 -2.34
C LYS A 63 11.75 -8.94 -2.39
N GLU A 64 11.38 -9.42 -3.58
CA GLU A 64 10.20 -10.27 -3.79
C GLU A 64 10.15 -11.45 -2.81
N ASP A 65 11.29 -12.08 -2.51
CA ASP A 65 11.39 -13.19 -1.54
C ASP A 65 10.91 -12.84 -0.13
N HIS A 66 10.95 -11.57 0.28
CA HIS A 66 10.57 -11.12 1.63
C HIS A 66 9.06 -10.90 1.77
N LEU A 67 8.42 -10.28 0.79
CA LEU A 67 6.97 -10.00 0.82
C LEU A 67 6.17 -11.12 0.15
N GLY A 68 6.72 -11.74 -0.88
CA GLY A 68 6.07 -12.77 -1.70
C GLY A 68 5.24 -12.18 -2.83
N PHE A 69 5.45 -10.90 -3.12
CA PHE A 69 4.92 -10.13 -4.24
C PHE A 69 5.86 -8.93 -4.46
N ASP A 70 5.80 -8.32 -5.64
CA ASP A 70 6.58 -7.13 -5.99
C ASP A 70 5.68 -5.89 -6.19
N ILE A 71 6.28 -4.75 -6.51
CA ILE A 71 5.52 -3.53 -6.75
C ILE A 71 4.58 -3.65 -7.96
N PHE A 72 4.91 -4.45 -8.96
CA PHE A 72 4.08 -4.65 -10.16
C PHE A 72 2.79 -5.41 -9.81
N GLU A 73 2.88 -6.49 -9.03
CA GLU A 73 1.71 -7.24 -8.56
C GLU A 73 0.77 -6.36 -7.70
N LEU A 74 1.35 -5.51 -6.85
CA LEU A 74 0.59 -4.54 -6.07
C LEU A 74 -0.09 -3.49 -6.97
N LEU A 75 0.64 -2.93 -7.94
CA LEU A 75 0.13 -1.95 -8.90
C LEU A 75 -1.06 -2.49 -9.69
N GLU A 76 -0.94 -3.70 -10.25
CA GLU A 76 -1.99 -4.35 -11.02
C GLU A 76 -3.26 -4.51 -10.17
N THR A 77 -3.11 -5.05 -8.96
CA THR A 77 -4.25 -5.32 -8.07
C THR A 77 -4.92 -4.03 -7.57
N VAL A 78 -4.12 -3.02 -7.19
CA VAL A 78 -4.65 -1.72 -6.73
C VAL A 78 -5.35 -0.98 -7.87
N SER A 79 -4.82 -1.02 -9.08
CA SER A 79 -5.41 -0.33 -10.25
C SER A 79 -6.80 -0.88 -10.55
N GLN A 80 -6.95 -2.21 -10.62
CA GLN A 80 -8.24 -2.86 -10.85
C GLN A 80 -9.30 -2.49 -9.79
N ILE A 81 -8.89 -2.36 -8.52
CA ILE A 81 -9.81 -2.07 -7.41
C ILE A 81 -10.17 -0.58 -7.35
N LEU A 82 -9.19 0.31 -7.49
CA LEU A 82 -9.40 1.75 -7.35
C LEU A 82 -10.04 2.38 -8.59
N GLU A 83 -9.92 1.78 -9.78
CA GLU A 83 -10.69 2.18 -10.97
C GLU A 83 -12.19 2.14 -10.71
N VAL A 84 -12.67 1.14 -9.98
CA VAL A 84 -14.10 1.00 -9.62
C VAL A 84 -14.53 2.06 -8.60
N GLU A 85 -13.62 2.52 -7.74
CA GLU A 85 -13.92 3.49 -6.67
C GLU A 85 -13.76 4.95 -7.09
N GLY A 86 -13.03 5.21 -8.17
CA GLY A 86 -12.94 6.51 -8.84
C GLY A 86 -11.51 7.00 -9.05
N THR A 87 -11.32 7.75 -10.15
CA THR A 87 -10.02 8.25 -10.65
C THR A 87 -9.24 9.10 -9.64
N SER A 88 -9.92 9.76 -8.70
CA SER A 88 -9.27 10.53 -7.63
C SER A 88 -8.43 9.65 -6.69
N LEU A 89 -8.81 8.39 -6.48
CA LEU A 89 -8.06 7.47 -5.61
C LEU A 89 -6.82 6.93 -6.31
N LEU A 90 -6.92 6.59 -7.60
CA LEU A 90 -5.77 6.24 -8.44
C LEU A 90 -4.73 7.35 -8.45
N GLY A 91 -5.17 8.61 -8.65
CA GLY A 91 -4.27 9.76 -8.64
C GLY A 91 -3.48 9.90 -7.33
N LYS A 92 -4.12 9.65 -6.17
CA LYS A 92 -3.44 9.67 -4.86
C LYS A 92 -2.44 8.53 -4.70
N PHE A 93 -2.77 7.35 -5.24
CA PHE A 93 -1.89 6.20 -5.21
C PHE A 93 -0.63 6.44 -6.06
N PHE A 94 -0.79 6.87 -7.32
CA PHE A 94 0.33 7.19 -8.19
C PHE A 94 1.17 8.39 -7.69
N ASP A 95 0.54 9.43 -7.13
CA ASP A 95 1.26 10.55 -6.51
C ASP A 95 2.15 10.08 -5.35
N ALA A 96 1.66 9.16 -4.51
CA ALA A 96 2.46 8.58 -3.43
C ALA A 96 3.57 7.65 -3.96
N LEU A 97 3.31 6.91 -5.04
CA LEU A 97 4.30 6.04 -5.67
C LEU A 97 5.46 6.83 -6.28
N VAL A 98 5.16 7.87 -7.04
CA VAL A 98 6.18 8.76 -7.63
C VAL A 98 7.03 9.40 -6.54
N LYS A 99 6.40 9.84 -5.43
CA LYS A 99 7.14 10.37 -4.27
C LYS A 99 8.03 9.32 -3.60
N ALA A 100 7.56 8.08 -3.48
CA ALA A 100 8.36 7.00 -2.92
C ALA A 100 9.60 6.72 -3.77
N TYR A 101 9.46 6.58 -5.10
CA TYR A 101 10.61 6.43 -6.00
C TYR A 101 11.55 7.64 -5.95
N ALA A 102 11.01 8.86 -5.97
CA ALA A 102 11.82 10.08 -5.88
C ALA A 102 12.62 10.16 -4.57
N ASN A 103 12.04 9.72 -3.44
CA ASN A 103 12.74 9.69 -2.15
C ASN A 103 13.90 8.68 -2.12
N LEU A 104 13.80 7.59 -2.88
CA LEU A 104 14.86 6.60 -3.01
C LEU A 104 15.96 7.03 -3.98
N GLY A 105 15.79 8.18 -4.66
CA GLY A 105 16.67 8.60 -5.74
C GLY A 105 16.53 7.74 -7.00
N MET A 106 15.50 6.90 -7.08
CA MET A 106 15.16 6.03 -8.20
C MET A 106 14.32 6.80 -9.21
N PHE A 107 14.94 7.83 -9.80
CA PHE A 107 14.24 8.73 -10.73
C PHE A 107 13.96 8.08 -12.08
N ASP A 108 14.81 7.14 -12.51
CA ASP A 108 14.67 6.48 -13.82
C ASP A 108 13.47 5.52 -13.82
N GLU A 109 13.27 4.78 -12.72
CA GLU A 109 12.13 3.86 -12.54
C GLU A 109 10.79 4.56 -12.31
N ALA A 110 10.79 5.86 -12.00
CA ALA A 110 9.56 6.64 -11.85
C ALA A 110 8.97 7.15 -13.18
N ILE A 111 9.75 7.06 -14.27
CA ILE A 111 9.44 7.68 -15.58
C ILE A 111 9.07 6.63 -16.65
N ASP A 112 9.51 5.38 -16.48
CA ASP A 112 9.16 4.23 -17.34
C ASP A 112 7.75 3.67 -17.05
#